data_AF-A0A6N7ZPF7-F1
#
_entry.id   AF-A0A6N7ZPF7-F1
#
_cell.length_a   1.000
_cell.length_b   1.000
_cell.length_c   1.000
_cell.angle_alpha   90.00
_cell.angle_beta   90.00
_cell.angle_gamma   90.00
#
_symmetry.space_group_name_H-M   'P 1'
#
loop_
_entity.id
_entity.type
_entity.pdbx_description
1 polymer ?
#
loop_
_entity_poly.entity_id
_entity_poly.type
_entity_poly.pdbx_seq_one_letter_code
_entity_poly.pdbx_strand_id
1 'polypeptide(L)'
;MQIATAKTLFQDLDVNLVDSGMSALEISEFLETVRCADFIFDDSLRKWMSKLTICSDNAREDEAPPIIHVGSQSSQRQLFGRNWIRNLGEGIRTPDPVLEKNSAIGYMKALHEGVYYGYASTPVSFDSASIDISFERLIVSLKLPTTPLRRVLAYFGSIQDIEKRLCA
;
A
#
# COMPACT_ATOMS: atom_id res chain seq x y z
N MET A 1 6.27 -35.01 0.51
CA MET A 1 6.50 -33.67 1.10
C MET A 1 5.55 -32.72 0.40
N GLN A 2 4.43 -32.36 1.04
CA GLN A 2 3.46 -31.43 0.48
C GLN A 2 4.03 -30.03 0.64
N ILE A 3 4.46 -29.42 -0.47
CA ILE A 3 4.79 -27.99 -0.50
C ILE A 3 3.46 -27.28 -0.29
N ALA A 4 3.27 -26.68 0.89
CA ALA A 4 2.11 -25.85 1.15
C ALA A 4 2.12 -24.72 0.11
N THR A 5 1.20 -24.76 -0.85
CA THR A 5 0.94 -23.60 -1.71
C THR A 5 0.49 -22.46 -0.80
N ALA A 6 1.31 -21.42 -0.63
CA ALA A 6 0.94 -20.27 0.18
C ALA A 6 -0.40 -19.73 -0.33
N LYS A 7 -1.40 -19.79 0.55
CA LYS A 7 -2.74 -19.34 0.26
C LYS A 7 -2.73 -17.82 0.33
N THR A 8 -3.15 -17.17 -0.76
CA THR A 8 -3.38 -15.72 -0.75
C THR A 8 -4.34 -15.37 0.38
N LEU A 9 -3.88 -14.52 1.29
CA LEU A 9 -4.61 -14.00 2.44
C LEU A 9 -4.62 -12.47 2.35
N PHE A 10 -5.82 -11.90 2.39
CA PHE A 10 -6.03 -10.48 2.61
C PHE A 10 -6.98 -10.35 3.78
N GLN A 11 -6.50 -9.73 4.85
CA GLN A 11 -7.25 -9.57 6.08
C GLN A 11 -7.35 -8.10 6.42
N ASP A 12 -8.58 -7.65 6.65
CA ASP A 12 -8.84 -6.34 7.18
C ASP A 12 -8.60 -6.37 8.69
N LEU A 13 -7.82 -5.40 9.16
CA LEU A 13 -7.44 -5.27 10.56
C LEU A 13 -8.07 -4.00 11.11
N ASP A 14 -8.48 -4.04 12.37
CA ASP A 14 -8.97 -2.85 13.06
C ASP A 14 -7.80 -1.87 13.22
N VAL A 15 -8.00 -0.61 12.83
CA VAL A 15 -7.00 0.46 13.02
C VAL A 15 -6.63 0.65 14.49
N ASN A 16 -7.50 0.28 15.44
CA ASN A 16 -7.20 0.30 16.87
C ASN A 16 -6.04 -0.64 17.26
N LEU A 17 -5.72 -1.64 16.41
CA LEU A 17 -4.53 -2.49 16.61
C LEU A 17 -3.23 -1.70 16.42
N VAL A 18 -3.23 -0.68 15.57
CA VAL A 18 -2.08 0.23 15.41
C VAL A 18 -1.84 1.01 16.71
N ASP A 19 -2.91 1.48 17.33
CA ASP A 19 -2.88 2.23 18.60
C ASP A 19 -2.48 1.35 19.79
N SER A 20 -2.75 0.05 19.70
CA SER A 20 -2.38 -0.93 20.72
C SER A 20 -0.93 -1.42 20.59
N GLY A 21 -0.15 -0.88 19.64
CA GLY A 21 1.24 -1.29 19.40
C GLY A 21 1.38 -2.66 18.75
N MET A 22 0.34 -3.16 18.08
CA MET A 22 0.30 -4.47 17.42
C MET A 22 0.62 -4.39 15.91
N SER A 23 1.12 -3.24 15.44
CA SER A 23 1.58 -3.00 14.07
C SER A 23 3.07 -2.73 14.02
N ALA A 24 3.65 -2.69 12.82
CA ALA A 24 4.98 -2.16 12.62
C ALA A 24 5.10 -0.73 13.16
N LEU A 25 6.22 -0.42 13.84
CA LEU A 25 6.46 0.89 14.47
C LEU A 25 6.25 2.05 13.49
N GLU A 26 6.75 1.92 12.26
CA GLU A 26 6.65 2.97 11.25
C GLU A 26 5.20 3.23 10.79
N ILE A 27 4.32 2.22 10.86
CA ILE A 27 2.90 2.38 10.57
C ILE A 27 2.22 3.22 11.66
N SER A 28 2.54 2.95 12.93
CA SER A 28 2.04 3.74 14.06
C SER A 28 2.50 5.19 13.97
N GLU A 29 3.80 5.42 13.75
CA GLU A 29 4.37 6.77 13.61
C GLU A 29 3.79 7.54 12.42
N PHE A 30 3.53 6.85 11.30
CA PHE A 30 2.91 7.47 10.13
C PHE A 30 1.45 7.84 10.42
N LEU A 31 0.66 6.92 11.00
CA LEU A 31 -0.73 7.20 11.35
C LEU A 31 -0.86 8.36 12.35
N GLU A 32 0.01 8.41 13.36
CA GLU A 32 0.05 9.51 14.32
C GLU A 32 0.35 10.83 13.60
N THR A 33 1.36 10.86 12.72
CA THR A 33 1.69 12.07 11.95
C THR A 33 0.48 12.56 11.15
N VAL A 34 -0.24 11.65 10.47
CA VAL A 34 -1.41 12.02 9.66
C VAL A 34 -2.56 12.52 10.53
N ARG A 35 -2.80 11.91 11.69
CA ARG A 35 -3.83 12.35 12.64
C ARG A 35 -3.52 13.75 13.21
N CYS A 36 -2.25 14.02 13.55
CA CYS A 36 -1.82 15.35 13.98
C CYS A 36 -2.01 16.41 12.88
N ALA A 37 -1.91 16.02 11.62
CA ALA A 37 -2.16 16.88 10.46
C ALA A 37 -3.65 16.96 10.07
N ASP A 38 -4.57 16.41 10.86
CA ASP A 38 -6.01 16.33 10.55
C ASP A 38 -6.31 15.73 9.16
N PHE A 39 -5.52 14.74 8.76
CA PHE A 39 -5.63 14.09 7.45
C PHE A 39 -5.45 15.06 6.27
N ILE A 40 -4.68 16.14 6.46
CA ILE A 40 -4.33 17.10 5.42
C ILE A 40 -2.97 16.73 4.82
N PHE A 41 -2.87 16.77 3.50
CA PHE A 41 -1.61 16.61 2.80
C PHE A 41 -0.77 17.90 2.90
N ASP A 42 -0.02 18.05 3.99
CA ASP A 42 0.83 19.21 4.27
C ASP A 42 2.32 18.86 4.39
N ASP A 43 3.14 19.85 4.80
CA ASP A 43 4.58 19.68 4.95
C ASP A 43 4.99 18.67 6.03
N SER A 44 4.13 18.32 6.99
CA SER A 44 4.41 17.30 8.00
C SER A 44 4.63 15.90 7.38
N LEU A 45 4.00 15.66 6.21
CA LEU A 45 4.12 14.41 5.48
C LEU A 45 5.40 14.31 4.64
N ARG A 46 6.16 15.40 4.51
CA ARG A 46 7.39 15.45 3.70
C ARG A 46 8.39 14.37 4.08
N LYS A 47 8.54 14.08 5.38
CA LYS A 47 9.44 13.02 5.88
C LYS A 47 9.01 11.62 5.43
N TRP A 48 7.71 11.42 5.19
CA TRP A 48 7.12 10.14 4.79
C TRP A 48 7.13 9.92 3.29
N MET A 49 7.19 10.98 2.48
CA MET A 49 7.06 10.91 1.02
C MET A 49 7.98 9.86 0.36
N SER A 50 9.18 9.65 0.87
CA SER A 50 10.10 8.65 0.33
C SER A 50 9.60 7.20 0.52
N LYS A 51 8.75 6.94 1.51
CA LYS A 51 8.20 5.61 1.85
C LYS A 51 6.78 5.41 1.31
N LEU A 52 6.12 6.47 0.88
CA LEU A 52 4.73 6.43 0.43
C LEU A 52 4.59 6.12 -1.05
N THR A 53 3.48 5.46 -1.39
CA THR A 53 2.91 5.48 -2.73
C THR A 53 1.64 6.33 -2.68
N ILE A 54 1.55 7.35 -3.53
CA ILE A 54 0.39 8.23 -3.60
C ILE A 54 -0.44 7.85 -4.82
N CYS A 55 -1.70 7.57 -4.59
CA CYS A 55 -2.68 7.25 -5.62
C CYS A 55 -3.73 8.35 -5.71
N SER A 56 -4.40 8.42 -6.87
CA SER A 56 -5.62 9.25 -7.00
C SER A 56 -6.76 8.70 -6.15
N ASP A 57 -7.86 9.44 -6.07
CA ASP A 57 -9.11 9.03 -5.44
C ASP A 57 -10.03 8.23 -6.38
N ASN A 58 -9.59 7.95 -7.61
CA ASN A 58 -10.33 7.14 -8.60
C ASN A 58 -10.14 5.63 -8.39
N ALA A 59 -10.58 5.11 -7.24
CA ALA A 59 -10.67 3.66 -7.01
C ALA A 59 -12.04 3.12 -7.47
N ARG A 60 -12.08 1.84 -7.86
CA ARG A 60 -13.33 1.09 -8.12
C ARG A 60 -13.29 -0.23 -7.35
N GLU A 61 -14.42 -0.94 -7.30
CA GLU A 61 -14.53 -2.18 -6.51
C GLU A 61 -13.51 -3.26 -6.88
N ASP A 62 -13.15 -3.36 -8.16
CA ASP A 62 -12.22 -4.35 -8.71
C ASP A 62 -10.92 -3.74 -9.25
N GLU A 63 -10.73 -2.43 -9.06
CA GLU A 63 -9.67 -1.66 -9.69
C GLU A 63 -9.00 -0.71 -8.68
N ALA A 64 -7.73 -0.94 -8.37
CA ALA A 64 -6.96 -0.03 -7.55
C ALA A 64 -6.78 1.33 -8.27
N PRO A 65 -6.71 2.44 -7.52
CA PRO A 65 -6.57 3.76 -8.11
C PRO A 65 -5.25 3.91 -8.86
N PRO A 66 -5.21 4.72 -9.94
CA PRO A 66 -3.97 5.09 -10.61
C PRO A 66 -2.94 5.68 -9.65
N ILE A 67 -1.69 5.22 -9.76
CA ILE A 67 -0.58 5.71 -8.96
C ILE A 67 -0.02 7.00 -9.57
N ILE A 68 0.10 8.03 -8.73
CA ILE A 68 0.59 9.37 -9.10
C ILE A 68 2.06 9.52 -8.69
N HIS A 69 2.44 8.94 -7.55
CA HIS A 69 3.80 9.03 -7.01
C HIS A 69 4.21 7.72 -6.36
N VAL A 70 5.46 7.33 -6.54
CA VAL A 70 6.06 6.19 -5.85
C VAL A 70 7.37 6.65 -5.21
N GLY A 71 7.37 6.74 -3.88
CA GLY A 71 8.54 7.09 -3.07
C GLY A 71 9.70 6.14 -3.30
N SER A 72 10.93 6.62 -3.17
CA SER A 72 12.15 5.86 -3.47
C SER A 72 12.38 4.62 -2.59
N GLN A 73 11.77 4.59 -1.40
CA GLN A 73 11.85 3.56 -0.38
C GLN A 73 10.52 2.82 -0.19
N SER A 74 9.47 3.11 -0.98
CA SER A 74 8.17 2.47 -0.81
C SER A 74 8.24 0.96 -1.01
N SER A 75 7.37 0.22 -0.32
CA SER A 75 7.33 -1.25 -0.43
C SER A 75 7.10 -1.70 -1.87
N GLN A 76 6.31 -0.97 -2.68
CA GLN A 76 6.13 -1.31 -4.10
C GLN A 76 7.45 -1.25 -4.89
N ARG A 77 8.35 -0.31 -4.61
CA ARG A 77 9.69 -0.30 -5.25
C ARG A 77 10.57 -1.44 -4.78
N GLN A 78 10.43 -1.84 -3.51
CA GLN A 78 11.17 -2.98 -2.98
C GLN A 78 10.71 -4.28 -3.64
N LEU A 79 9.40 -4.43 -3.87
CA LEU A 79 8.78 -5.62 -4.47
C LEU A 79 8.99 -5.73 -5.99
N PHE A 80 8.77 -4.64 -6.73
CA PHE A 80 8.71 -4.65 -8.19
C PHE A 80 9.94 -4.01 -8.85
N GLY A 81 10.92 -3.60 -8.05
CA GLY A 81 12.10 -2.89 -8.53
C GLY A 81 11.82 -1.43 -8.95
N ARG A 82 12.82 -0.80 -9.56
CA ARG A 82 12.77 0.65 -9.90
C ARG A 82 12.30 0.92 -11.33
N ASN A 83 12.32 -0.08 -12.20
CA ASN A 83 12.18 0.12 -13.64
C ASN A 83 10.72 0.16 -14.11
N TRP A 84 9.79 -0.53 -13.43
CA TRP A 84 8.37 -0.57 -13.83
C TRP A 84 7.70 0.81 -13.83
N ILE A 85 8.16 1.72 -12.96
CA ILE A 85 7.63 3.08 -12.80
C ILE A 85 8.02 3.99 -13.97
N ARG A 86 8.93 3.54 -14.86
CA ARG A 86 9.40 4.35 -16.01
C ARG A 86 8.35 4.44 -17.14
N ASN A 87 7.33 3.59 -17.13
CA ASN A 87 6.25 3.60 -18.11
C ASN A 87 5.15 4.60 -17.70
N LEU A 88 5.48 5.89 -17.79
CA LEU A 88 4.61 7.01 -17.39
C LEU A 88 3.42 7.27 -18.33
N GLY A 89 3.34 6.59 -19.48
CA GLY A 89 2.37 6.87 -20.55
C GLY A 89 0.96 6.31 -20.35
N GLU A 90 0.79 5.27 -19.53
CA GLU A 90 -0.50 4.56 -19.36
C GLU A 90 -1.09 4.67 -17.94
N GLY A 91 -0.47 5.52 -17.09
CA GLY A 91 -0.72 5.54 -15.66
C GLY A 91 0.05 4.42 -14.95
N ILE A 92 0.71 4.76 -13.84
CA ILE A 92 1.50 3.78 -13.09
C ILE A 92 0.54 2.83 -12.38
N ARG A 93 0.69 1.52 -12.61
CA ARG A 93 -0.15 0.44 -12.07
C ARG A 93 0.70 -0.69 -11.52
N THR A 94 0.18 -1.39 -10.53
CA THR A 94 0.93 -2.49 -9.90
C THR A 94 1.05 -3.61 -10.93
N PRO A 95 2.25 -4.11 -11.24
CA PRO A 95 2.42 -5.05 -12.35
C PRO A 95 1.80 -6.44 -12.07
N ASP A 96 1.41 -6.72 -10.83
CA ASP A 96 0.70 -7.93 -10.43
C ASP A 96 -0.83 -7.68 -10.39
N PRO A 97 -1.60 -8.23 -11.34
CA PRO A 97 -3.03 -7.97 -11.47
C PRO A 97 -3.86 -8.58 -10.32
N VAL A 98 -3.38 -9.67 -9.71
CA VAL A 98 -4.07 -10.31 -8.58
C VAL A 98 -3.92 -9.44 -7.34
N LEU A 99 -2.70 -8.95 -7.09
CA LEU A 99 -2.45 -8.00 -6.02
C LEU A 99 -3.22 -6.70 -6.22
N GLU A 100 -3.28 -6.21 -7.46
CA GLU A 100 -4.01 -4.98 -7.79
C GLU A 100 -5.50 -5.11 -7.47
N LYS A 101 -6.14 -6.17 -7.98
CA LYS A 101 -7.56 -6.46 -7.73
C LYS A 101 -7.86 -6.63 -6.24
N ASN A 102 -7.06 -7.41 -5.52
CA ASN A 102 -7.25 -7.62 -4.08
C ASN A 102 -6.94 -6.38 -3.22
N SER A 103 -6.20 -5.41 -3.77
CA SER A 103 -5.92 -4.15 -3.09
C SER A 103 -7.03 -3.11 -3.26
N ALA A 104 -7.84 -3.22 -4.32
CA ALA A 104 -8.93 -2.28 -4.62
C ALA A 104 -9.87 -2.04 -3.42
N ILE A 105 -10.25 -3.12 -2.73
CA ILE A 105 -11.14 -3.06 -1.55
C ILE A 105 -10.55 -2.18 -0.44
N GLY A 106 -9.25 -2.29 -0.18
CA GLY A 106 -8.59 -1.48 0.85
C GLY A 106 -8.60 0.01 0.52
N TYR A 107 -8.38 0.37 -0.76
CA TYR A 107 -8.48 1.75 -1.22
C TYR A 107 -9.91 2.29 -1.12
N MET A 108 -10.92 1.49 -1.50
CA MET A 108 -12.32 1.87 -1.35
C MET A 108 -12.67 2.14 0.11
N LYS A 109 -12.28 1.25 1.03
CA LYS A 109 -12.49 1.45 2.47
C LYS A 109 -11.83 2.73 2.98
N ALA A 110 -10.57 2.97 2.62
CA ALA A 110 -9.89 4.22 3.00
C ALA A 110 -10.61 5.47 2.46
N LEU A 111 -11.17 5.43 1.25
CA LEU A 111 -11.94 6.56 0.71
C LEU A 111 -13.23 6.84 1.49
N HIS A 112 -13.91 5.78 1.94
CA HIS A 112 -15.16 5.86 2.70
C HIS A 112 -14.96 6.20 4.18
N GLU A 113 -14.00 5.54 4.82
CA GLU A 113 -13.78 5.57 6.28
C GLU A 113 -12.64 6.52 6.68
N GLY A 114 -11.86 7.02 5.72
CA GLY A 114 -10.72 7.92 5.93
C GLY A 114 -9.39 7.18 6.13
N VAL A 115 -9.43 5.98 6.70
CA VAL A 115 -8.26 5.13 6.93
C VAL A 115 -8.62 3.67 6.74
N TYR A 116 -7.66 2.87 6.28
CA TYR A 116 -7.76 1.43 6.19
C TYR A 116 -6.45 0.81 6.66
N TYR A 117 -6.54 -0.19 7.53
CA TYR A 117 -5.41 -1.00 7.97
C TYR A 117 -5.67 -2.46 7.64
N GLY A 118 -4.64 -3.18 7.20
CA GLY A 118 -4.78 -4.59 6.85
C GLY A 118 -3.46 -5.31 6.75
N TYR A 119 -3.56 -6.62 6.70
CA TYR A 119 -2.45 -7.53 6.49
C TYR A 119 -2.69 -8.34 5.22
N ALA A 120 -1.63 -8.59 4.48
CA ALA A 120 -1.67 -9.45 3.32
C ALA A 120 -0.50 -10.42 3.32
N SER A 121 -0.77 -11.66 2.92
CA SER A 121 0.23 -12.66 2.58
C SER A 121 -0.12 -13.25 1.22
N THR A 122 0.73 -13.06 0.22
CA THR A 122 0.44 -13.49 -1.15
C THR A 122 1.70 -13.80 -1.92
N PRO A 123 1.67 -14.77 -2.85
CA PRO A 123 2.67 -14.83 -3.91
C PRO A 123 2.56 -13.56 -4.76
N VAL A 124 3.71 -13.02 -5.14
CA VAL A 124 3.85 -11.96 -6.14
C VAL A 124 4.75 -12.47 -7.25
N SER A 125 4.31 -12.25 -8.49
CA SER A 125 5.08 -12.63 -9.68
C SER A 125 5.84 -11.44 -10.24
N PHE A 126 7.17 -11.55 -10.33
CA PHE A 126 8.00 -10.53 -10.96
C PHE A 126 9.21 -11.15 -11.67
N ASP A 127 9.49 -10.74 -12.92
CA ASP A 127 10.63 -11.19 -13.73
C ASP A 127 10.89 -12.71 -13.64
N SER A 128 9.86 -13.52 -13.90
CA SER A 128 9.87 -15.00 -13.86
C SER A 128 10.11 -15.69 -12.50
N ALA A 129 10.20 -14.93 -11.41
CA ALA A 129 10.22 -15.46 -10.05
C ALA A 129 8.86 -15.27 -9.34
N SER A 130 8.46 -16.26 -8.55
CA SER A 130 7.36 -16.15 -7.59
C SER A 130 7.96 -15.99 -6.20
N ILE A 131 7.61 -14.92 -5.53
CA ILE A 131 8.08 -14.62 -4.17
C ILE A 131 6.85 -14.56 -3.28
N ASP A 132 6.85 -15.31 -2.18
CA ASP A 132 5.81 -15.16 -1.16
C ASP A 132 6.18 -13.97 -0.28
N ILE A 133 5.24 -13.04 -0.14
CA ILE A 133 5.44 -11.84 0.66
C ILE A 133 4.36 -11.75 1.71
N SER A 134 4.74 -11.22 2.87
CA SER A 134 3.82 -10.88 3.95
C SER A 134 4.05 -9.43 4.35
N PHE A 135 2.99 -8.64 4.40
CA PHE A 135 3.10 -7.21 4.68
C PHE A 135 1.86 -6.65 5.37
N GLU A 136 2.10 -5.65 6.20
CA GLU A 136 1.07 -4.74 6.69
C GLU A 136 0.89 -3.60 5.71
N ARG A 137 -0.33 -3.09 5.58
CA ARG A 137 -0.67 -1.93 4.75
C ARG A 137 -1.58 -0.98 5.50
N LEU A 138 -1.19 0.29 5.51
CA LEU A 138 -2.01 1.40 5.96
C LEU A 138 -2.30 2.28 4.74
N ILE A 139 -3.58 2.53 4.47
CA ILE A 139 -4.02 3.42 3.40
C ILE A 139 -4.80 4.55 4.05
N VAL A 140 -4.41 5.79 3.75
CA VAL A 140 -5.03 6.97 4.34
C VAL A 140 -5.53 7.91 3.26
N SER A 141 -6.78 8.36 3.41
CA SER A 141 -7.40 9.36 2.54
C SER A 141 -7.04 10.75 3.04
N LEU A 142 -6.30 11.50 2.22
CA LEU A 142 -5.76 12.81 2.58
C LEU A 142 -6.41 13.92 1.77
N LYS A 143 -6.81 14.99 2.44
CA LYS A 143 -7.37 16.20 1.83
C LYS A 143 -6.25 17.06 1.27
N LEU A 144 -6.42 17.60 0.07
CA LEU A 144 -5.48 18.59 -0.47
C LEU A 144 -5.78 19.99 0.11
N PRO A 145 -4.78 20.72 0.65
CA PRO A 145 -5.00 22.00 1.34
C PRO A 145 -5.72 23.05 0.47
N THR A 146 -5.38 23.10 -0.81
CA THR A 146 -5.90 24.11 -1.75
C THR A 146 -7.20 23.69 -2.43
N THR A 147 -7.59 22.41 -2.31
CA THR A 147 -8.73 21.85 -3.02
C THR A 147 -9.42 20.84 -2.11
N PRO A 148 -10.20 21.27 -1.11
CA PRO A 148 -10.69 20.40 -0.03
C PRO A 148 -11.66 19.30 -0.50
N LEU A 149 -12.22 19.44 -1.71
CA LEU A 149 -13.02 18.39 -2.35
C LEU A 149 -12.18 17.30 -3.02
N ARG A 150 -10.90 17.57 -3.31
CA ARG A 150 -9.98 16.59 -3.89
C ARG A 150 -9.23 15.86 -2.80
N ARG A 151 -9.13 14.54 -2.98
CA ARG A 151 -8.40 13.67 -2.08
C ARG A 151 -7.31 12.94 -2.83
N VAL A 152 -6.32 12.48 -2.09
CA VAL A 152 -5.35 11.49 -2.55
C VAL A 152 -5.28 10.36 -1.53
N LEU A 153 -4.90 9.18 -1.98
CA LEU A 153 -4.70 8.03 -1.11
C LEU A 153 -3.20 7.86 -0.89
N ALA A 154 -2.77 7.96 0.37
CA ALA A 154 -1.41 7.63 0.77
C ALA A 154 -1.37 6.18 1.23
N TYR A 155 -0.70 5.34 0.44
CA TYR A 155 -0.39 3.96 0.79
C TYR A 155 0.98 3.90 1.48
N PHE A 156 1.01 3.28 2.65
CA PHE A 156 2.21 2.89 3.37
C PHE A 156 2.18 1.37 3.57
N GLY A 157 3.17 0.66 3.01
CA GLY A 157 3.33 -0.78 3.20
C GLY A 157 4.57 -1.09 4.02
N SER A 158 4.44 -1.96 5.01
CA SER A 158 5.56 -2.48 5.81
C SER A 158 5.71 -3.98 5.54
N ILE A 159 6.77 -4.33 4.80
CA ILE A 159 7.07 -5.73 4.48
C ILE A 159 7.58 -6.42 5.75
N GLN A 160 6.86 -7.45 6.19
CA GLN A 160 7.21 -8.24 7.36
C GLN A 160 8.14 -9.39 6.99
N ASP A 161 7.91 -10.00 5.82
CA ASP A 161 8.68 -11.15 5.37
C ASP A 161 8.68 -11.28 3.84
N ILE A 162 9.78 -11.84 3.31
CA ILE A 162 10.00 -12.12 1.89
C ILE A 162 10.64 -13.51 1.77
N GLU A 163 9.86 -14.50 1.33
CA GLU A 163 10.35 -15.84 1.07
C GLU A 163 10.45 -16.09 -0.44
N LYS A 164 11.68 -16.31 -0.93
CA LYS A 164 11.88 -16.72 -2.32
C LYS A 164 11.50 -18.19 -2.46
N ARG A 165 10.53 -18.49 -3.34
CA ARG A 165 10.36 -19.87 -3.79
C ARG A 165 11.50 -20.21 -4.74
N LEU A 166 12.42 -21.05 -4.28
CA LEU A 166 13.33 -21.74 -5.18
C LEU A 166 12.48 -22.71 -6.02
N CYS A 167 12.42 -22.50 -7.32
CA CYS A 167 11.92 -23.52 -8.24
C CYS A 167 12.83 -24.74 -8.08
N ALA A 168 12.27 -25.85 -7.57
CA ALA A 168 12.89 -27.17 -7.64
C ALA A 168 12.72 -27.76 -9.04
#